data_AF-A0A0C1R1Z6-F1
#
_entry.id   AF-A0A0C1R1Z6-F1
#
_cell.length_a   1.000
_cell.length_b   1.000
_cell.length_c   1.000
_cell.angle_alpha   90.00
_cell.angle_beta   90.00
_cell.angle_gamma   90.00
#
_symmetry.space_group_name_H-M   'P 1'
#
loop_
_entity.id
_entity.type
_entity.pdbx_description
1 polymer ?
#
loop_
_entity_poly.entity_id
_entity_poly.type
_entity_poly.pdbx_seq_one_letter_code
_entity_poly.pdbx_strand_id
1 'polypeptide(L)'
;MAQASYTGVSKEGLIVSRIMTNHITDDRKCLESLIQSADTKTAYTQPRSDIINYIKEKGYHVGCYKNKYGRREIVENTIYRYKSIIGTKLRSRKWDNQDAETLLGCHILNIMTNLHMPQSVKLT
;
A
#
# COMPACT_ATOMS: atom_id res chain seq x y z
N MET A 1 -13.41 23.22 2.46
CA MET A 1 -12.22 22.80 1.68
C MET A 1 -12.42 21.33 1.33
N ALA A 2 -12.44 20.96 0.06
CA ALA A 2 -12.56 19.56 -0.34
C ALA A 2 -11.30 18.81 0.11
N GLN A 3 -11.44 17.89 1.05
CA GLN A 3 -10.35 17.03 1.49
C GLN A 3 -10.27 15.86 0.51
N ALA A 4 -9.09 15.61 -0.06
CA ALA A 4 -8.91 14.44 -0.89
C ALA A 4 -9.00 13.17 -0.02
N SER A 5 -9.70 12.14 -0.50
CA SER A 5 -9.79 10.83 0.15
C SER A 5 -8.76 9.88 -0.48
N TYR A 6 -7.99 9.17 0.35
CA TYR A 6 -7.04 8.16 -0.08
C TYR A 6 -7.62 6.76 0.14
N THR A 7 -7.51 5.91 -0.88
CA THR A 7 -7.85 4.49 -0.80
C THR A 7 -6.59 3.67 -0.46
N GLY A 8 -6.65 2.99 0.68
CA GLY A 8 -5.57 2.20 1.24
C GLY A 8 -5.98 0.78 1.60
N VAL A 9 -5.00 -0.05 1.95
CA VAL A 9 -5.26 -1.39 2.50
C VAL A 9 -4.72 -1.45 3.92
N SER A 10 -5.58 -1.84 4.85
CA SER A 10 -5.24 -1.99 6.27
C SER A 10 -4.32 -3.19 6.52
N LYS A 11 -3.77 -3.29 7.72
CA LYS A 11 -2.95 -4.45 8.13
C LYS A 11 -3.73 -5.77 8.07
N GLU A 12 -5.05 -5.72 8.15
CA GLU A 12 -5.96 -6.87 8.08
C GLU A 12 -6.37 -7.20 6.64
N GLY A 13 -5.85 -6.47 5.64
CA GLY A 13 -6.18 -6.70 4.22
C GLY A 13 -7.48 -6.03 3.77
N LEU A 14 -8.19 -5.34 4.66
CA LEU A 14 -9.40 -4.58 4.31
C LEU A 14 -9.05 -3.30 3.56
N ILE A 15 -9.83 -2.99 2.52
CA ILE A 15 -9.75 -1.75 1.75
C ILE A 15 -10.42 -0.64 2.55
N VAL A 16 -9.71 0.47 2.77
CA VAL A 16 -10.17 1.60 3.58
C VAL A 16 -10.04 2.88 2.76
N SER A 17 -11.13 3.65 2.65
CA SER A 17 -11.05 5.05 2.24
C SER A 17 -10.88 5.90 3.49
N ARG A 18 -9.80 6.70 3.57
CA ARG A 18 -9.52 7.59 4.69
C ARG A 18 -9.37 9.01 4.18
N ILE A 19 -9.98 9.95 4.90
CA ILE A 19 -9.77 11.39 4.68
C ILE A 19 -8.27 11.68 4.82
N MET A 20 -7.68 12.37 3.85
CA MET A 20 -6.30 12.83 3.99
C MET A 20 -6.22 13.78 5.18
N THR A 21 -5.55 13.35 6.24
CA THR A 21 -5.07 14.27 7.27
C THR A 21 -4.11 15.26 6.62
N ASN A 22 -4.13 16.53 7.01
CA ASN A 22 -3.21 17.59 6.54
C ASN A 22 -1.72 17.34 6.85
N HIS A 23 -1.33 16.10 7.13
CA HIS A 23 0.05 15.70 7.20
C HIS A 23 0.56 15.59 5.76
N ILE A 24 0.98 16.73 5.21
CA ILE A 24 2.16 16.78 4.35
C ILE A 24 3.20 15.98 5.16
N THR A 25 3.53 14.77 4.72
CA THR A 25 4.63 14.01 5.33
C THR A 25 5.88 14.83 5.08
N ASP A 26 6.17 15.70 6.04
CA ASP A 26 7.41 16.42 6.08
C ASP A 26 8.45 15.38 6.53
N ASP A 27 8.97 14.65 5.56
CA ASP A 27 10.00 13.62 5.71
C ASP A 27 11.31 14.20 6.28
N ARG A 28 11.34 15.50 6.63
CA ARG A 28 12.41 16.17 7.36
C ARG A 28 12.81 15.48 8.66
N LYS A 29 11.93 14.69 9.28
CA LYS A 29 12.30 13.87 10.46
C LYS A 29 13.32 12.78 10.15
N CYS A 30 13.39 12.28 8.91
CA CYS A 30 14.43 11.37 8.46
C CYS A 30 15.73 12.08 8.05
N LEU A 31 15.68 13.40 7.80
CA LEU A 31 16.83 14.17 7.34
C LEU A 31 17.94 14.26 8.40
N GLU A 32 17.57 14.41 9.67
CA GLU A 32 18.53 14.45 10.79
C GLU A 32 19.32 13.15 10.90
N SER A 33 18.65 11.99 10.80
CA SER A 33 19.32 10.69 10.82
C SER A 33 20.24 10.45 9.60
N LEU A 34 19.90 11.04 8.45
CA LEU A 34 20.70 10.96 7.24
C LEU A 34 21.97 11.81 7.33
N ILE A 35 21.88 13.03 7.89
CA ILE A 35 23.03 13.91 8.16
C ILE A 35 23.99 13.23 9.14
N GLN A 36 23.47 12.68 10.25
CA GLN A 36 24.26 11.96 11.25
C GLN A 36 25.02 10.76 10.67
N SER A 37 24.41 10.05 9.71
CA SER A 37 25.03 8.89 9.05
C SER A 37 26.10 9.26 8.02
N ALA A 38 26.05 10.47 7.45
CA ALA A 38 27.02 10.97 6.49
C ALA A 38 28.35 11.35 7.17
N ASP A 39 28.30 11.78 8.43
CA ASP A 39 29.47 12.25 9.18
C ASP A 39 30.33 11.10 9.75
N THR A 40 29.79 9.88 9.89
CA THR A 40 30.54 8.73 10.41
C THR A 40 31.35 8.02 9.31
N LYS A 41 32.64 8.33 9.20
CA LYS A 41 33.62 7.56 8.41
C LYS A 41 33.92 6.21 9.09
N THR A 42 33.06 5.23 8.90
CA THR A 42 33.31 3.85 9.34
C THR A 42 33.19 2.90 8.14
N ALA A 43 34.00 1.84 8.11
CA ALA A 43 34.05 0.88 7.01
C ALA A 43 32.63 0.44 6.62
N TYR A 44 32.23 0.81 5.40
CA TYR A 44 30.83 0.90 5.00
C TYR A 44 30.28 -0.51 4.73
N THR A 45 29.78 -1.20 5.75
CA THR A 45 28.89 -2.32 5.54
C THR A 45 27.61 -1.77 4.91
N GLN A 46 27.51 -1.92 3.59
CA GLN A 46 26.40 -1.35 2.82
C GLN A 46 25.10 -2.01 3.33
N PRO A 47 24.05 -1.25 3.69
CA PRO A 47 22.75 -1.83 4.04
C PRO A 47 22.24 -2.82 2.97
N ARG A 48 22.66 -2.60 1.72
CA ARG A 48 22.44 -3.49 0.58
C ARG A 48 23.15 -4.84 0.71
N SER A 49 24.41 -4.89 1.14
CA SER A 49 25.16 -6.16 1.26
C SER A 49 24.55 -7.07 2.33
N ASP A 50 24.08 -6.50 3.43
CA ASP A 50 23.49 -7.28 4.53
C ASP A 50 22.14 -7.88 4.14
N ILE A 51 21.32 -7.13 3.39
CA ILE A 51 20.05 -7.64 2.85
C ILE A 51 20.30 -8.78 1.86
N ILE A 52 21.31 -8.65 0.98
CA ILE A 52 21.67 -9.69 0.02
C ILE A 52 22.16 -10.96 0.74
N ASN A 53 23.03 -10.81 1.74
CA ASN A 53 23.52 -11.93 2.53
C ASN A 53 22.38 -12.60 3.31
N TYR A 54 21.47 -11.81 3.88
CA TYR A 54 20.27 -12.30 4.56
C TYR A 54 19.35 -13.10 3.61
N ILE A 55 19.14 -12.61 2.39
CA ILE A 55 18.34 -13.32 1.37
C ILE A 55 19.04 -14.62 0.93
N LYS A 56 20.37 -14.61 0.79
CA LYS A 56 21.15 -15.83 0.47
C LYS A 56 21.06 -16.89 1.58
N GLU A 57 21.10 -16.46 2.84
CA GLU A 57 21.08 -17.37 3.99
C GLU A 57 19.68 -17.89 4.33
N LYS A 58 18.66 -17.01 4.34
CA LYS A 58 17.28 -17.34 4.77
C LYS A 58 16.30 -17.58 3.63
N GLY A 59 16.68 -17.26 2.40
CA GLY A 59 15.85 -17.38 1.21
C GLY A 59 15.07 -16.11 0.85
N TYR A 60 14.66 -16.05 -0.42
CA TYR A 60 14.00 -14.89 -1.03
C TYR A 60 12.70 -14.50 -0.34
N HIS A 61 11.77 -15.45 -0.14
CA HIS A 61 10.46 -15.18 0.45
C HIS A 61 10.56 -14.61 1.88
N VAL A 62 11.52 -15.09 2.67
CA VAL A 62 11.75 -14.60 4.03
C VAL A 62 12.29 -13.16 4.01
N GLY A 63 13.18 -12.84 3.07
CA GLY A 63 13.65 -11.48 2.84
C GLY A 63 12.53 -10.52 2.44
N CYS A 64 11.66 -10.94 1.53
CA CYS A 64 10.48 -10.17 1.13
C CYS A 64 9.53 -9.90 2.31
N TYR A 65 9.26 -10.92 3.13
CA TYR A 65 8.42 -10.79 4.32
C TYR A 65 9.02 -9.82 5.33
N LYS A 66 10.32 -9.96 5.66
CA LYS A 66 11.04 -9.07 6.60
C LYS A 66 10.99 -7.61 6.16
N ASN A 67 11.18 -7.35 4.88
CA ASN A 67 11.16 -6.00 4.31
C ASN A 67 9.75 -5.49 3.98
N LYS A 68 8.69 -6.26 4.30
CA LYS A 68 7.29 -5.94 3.99
C LYS A 68 7.08 -5.61 2.51
N TYR A 69 7.80 -6.32 1.66
CA TYR A 69 7.67 -6.28 0.21
C TYR A 69 6.27 -6.78 -0.19
N GLY A 70 5.73 -6.29 -1.30
CA GLY A 70 4.36 -6.63 -1.76
C GLY A 70 3.24 -5.70 -1.28
N ARG A 71 3.52 -4.71 -0.41
CA ARG A 71 2.52 -3.68 -0.05
C ARG A 71 1.98 -2.91 -1.25
N ARG A 72 2.87 -2.59 -2.20
CA ARG A 72 2.50 -1.91 -3.45
C ARG A 72 1.63 -2.80 -4.32
N GLU A 73 1.99 -4.07 -4.47
CA GLU A 73 1.24 -5.06 -5.26
C GLU A 73 -0.18 -5.24 -4.70
N ILE A 74 -0.34 -5.28 -3.37
CA ILE A 74 -1.66 -5.37 -2.72
C ILE A 74 -2.54 -4.15 -3.06
N VAL A 75 -1.97 -2.95 -3.03
CA VAL A 75 -2.69 -1.71 -3.38
C VAL A 75 -3.03 -1.69 -4.88
N GLU A 76 -2.08 -2.02 -5.75
CA GLU A 76 -2.30 -2.06 -7.21
C GLU A 76 -3.38 -3.07 -7.59
N ASN A 77 -3.35 -4.28 -7.01
CA ASN A 77 -4.37 -5.29 -7.22
C ASN A 77 -5.74 -4.84 -6.69
N THR A 78 -5.77 -4.14 -5.54
CA THR A 78 -7.01 -3.57 -4.98
C THR A 78 -7.62 -2.54 -5.92
N ILE A 79 -6.82 -1.61 -6.45
CA ILE A 79 -7.28 -0.60 -7.41
C ILE A 79 -7.71 -1.25 -8.72
N TYR A 80 -6.99 -2.28 -9.18
CA TYR A 80 -7.39 -3.07 -10.33
C TYR A 80 -8.78 -3.69 -10.13
N ARG A 81 -9.01 -4.38 -9.00
CA ARG A 81 -10.33 -4.95 -8.65
C ARG A 81 -11.43 -3.90 -8.58
N TYR A 82 -11.16 -2.75 -7.95
CA TYR A 82 -12.10 -1.65 -7.89
C TYR A 82 -12.52 -1.19 -9.29
N LYS A 83 -11.55 -0.96 -10.17
CA LYS A 83 -11.81 -0.52 -11.54
C LYS A 83 -12.56 -1.56 -12.38
N SER A 84 -12.24 -2.84 -12.18
CA SER A 84 -12.86 -3.94 -12.93
C SER A 84 -14.29 -4.25 -12.48
N ILE A 85 -14.59 -4.16 -11.18
CA ILE A 85 -15.89 -4.55 -10.62
C ILE A 85 -16.84 -3.35 -10.49
N ILE A 86 -16.39 -2.23 -9.93
CA ILE A 86 -17.23 -1.05 -9.69
C ILE A 86 -17.21 -0.12 -10.90
N GLY A 87 -16.01 0.15 -11.42
CA GLY A 87 -15.83 0.97 -12.61
C GLY A 87 -14.63 1.92 -12.52
N THR A 88 -14.27 2.48 -13.68
CA THR A 88 -13.06 3.32 -13.82
C THR A 88 -13.25 4.78 -13.41
N LYS A 89 -14.49 5.22 -13.19
CA LYS A 89 -14.85 6.62 -12.89
C LYS A 89 -15.89 6.71 -11.78
N LEU A 90 -15.79 7.76 -10.97
CA LEU A 90 -16.84 8.16 -10.05
C LEU A 90 -17.94 8.90 -10.82
N ARG A 91 -19.19 8.69 -10.42
CA ARG A 91 -20.37 9.13 -11.18
C ARG A 91 -20.80 10.52 -10.74
N SER A 92 -20.71 10.82 -9.45
CA SER A 92 -21.00 12.14 -8.92
C SER A 92 -19.95 13.18 -9.34
N ARG A 93 -20.39 14.43 -9.51
CA ARG A 93 -19.52 15.60 -9.72
C ARG A 93 -19.26 16.40 -8.44
N LYS A 94 -19.97 16.09 -7.35
CA LYS A 94 -19.77 16.71 -6.02
C LYS A 94 -18.81 15.86 -5.20
N TRP A 95 -17.82 16.50 -4.58
CA TRP A 95 -16.79 15.86 -3.77
C TRP A 95 -17.36 15.00 -2.63
N ASP A 96 -18.29 15.53 -1.84
CA ASP A 96 -18.88 14.77 -0.71
C ASP A 96 -19.54 13.46 -1.17
N ASN A 97 -20.18 13.50 -2.34
CA ASN A 97 -20.80 12.33 -2.94
C ASN A 97 -19.76 11.38 -3.57
N GLN A 98 -18.65 11.88 -4.09
CA GLN A 98 -17.54 11.05 -4.58
C GLN A 98 -16.88 10.29 -3.42
N ASP A 99 -16.73 10.93 -2.27
CA ASP A 99 -16.23 10.29 -1.05
C ASP A 99 -17.17 9.17 -0.60
N ALA A 100 -18.47 9.43 -0.56
CA ALA A 100 -19.47 8.40 -0.26
C ALA A 100 -19.44 7.23 -1.27
N GLU A 101 -19.34 7.52 -2.57
CA GLU A 101 -19.21 6.50 -3.62
C GLU A 101 -17.97 5.62 -3.42
N THR A 102 -16.82 6.22 -3.13
CA THR A 102 -15.57 5.46 -2.90
C THR A 102 -15.65 4.60 -1.65
N LEU A 103 -16.21 5.11 -0.56
CA LEU A 103 -16.42 4.37 0.69
C LEU A 103 -17.32 3.16 0.47
N LEU A 104 -18.43 3.35 -0.25
CA LEU A 104 -19.37 2.28 -0.56
C LEU A 104 -18.70 1.21 -1.45
N GLY A 105 -17.95 1.62 -2.46
CA GLY A 105 -17.20 0.71 -3.33
C GLY A 105 -16.14 -0.11 -2.57
N CYS A 106 -15.41 0.51 -1.65
CA CYS A 106 -14.47 -0.21 -0.78
C CYS A 106 -15.18 -1.22 0.13
N HIS A 107 -16.34 -0.84 0.69
CA HIS A 107 -17.13 -1.71 1.53
C HIS A 107 -17.67 -2.94 0.77
N ILE A 108 -18.20 -2.74 -0.44
CA ILE A 108 -18.64 -3.82 -1.33
C ILE A 108 -17.49 -4.79 -1.62
N LEU A 109 -16.31 -4.28 -1.96
CA LEU A 109 -15.14 -5.13 -2.23
C LEU A 109 -14.70 -5.94 -1.01
N ASN A 110 -14.78 -5.36 0.19
CA ASN A 110 -14.49 -6.07 1.45
C ASN A 110 -15.52 -7.18 1.71
N ILE A 111 -16.81 -6.92 1.47
CA ILE A 111 -17.86 -7.95 1.55
C ILE A 111 -17.57 -9.08 0.56
N MET A 112 -17.23 -8.77 -0.69
CA MET A 112 -16.88 -9.78 -1.70
C MET A 112 -15.65 -10.60 -1.29
N THR A 113 -14.67 -9.98 -0.65
CA THR A 113 -13.51 -10.70 -0.12
C THR A 113 -13.88 -11.63 1.05
N ASN A 114 -14.81 -11.22 1.92
CA ASN A 114 -15.28 -12.02 3.05
C ASN A 114 -16.23 -13.16 2.65
N LEU A 115 -17.09 -12.97 1.65
CA LEU A 115 -18.10 -13.94 1.21
C LEU A 115 -17.56 -15.07 0.32
N HIS A 116 -16.24 -15.20 0.19
CA HIS A 116 -15.45 -16.05 -0.72
C HIS A 116 -15.17 -15.40 -2.08
N MET A 117 -13.88 -15.26 -2.38
CA MET A 117 -13.39 -14.76 -3.66
C MET A 117 -13.59 -15.80 -4.78
N PRO A 118 -13.84 -15.36 -6.03
CA PRO A 118 -13.86 -16.29 -7.16
C PRO A 118 -12.51 -17.01 -7.29
N GLN A 119 -12.54 -18.35 -7.36
CA GLN A 119 -11.32 -19.13 -7.59
C GLN A 119 -10.88 -18.98 -9.04
N SER A 120 -9.71 -18.37 -9.25
CA SER A 120 -9.07 -18.34 -10.56
C SER A 120 -8.34 -19.67 -10.75
N VAL A 121 -8.84 -20.49 -11.68
CA VAL A 121 -8.21 -21.78 -12.04
C VAL A 121 -7.43 -21.58 -13.33
N LYS A 122 -6.16 -22.02 -13.35
CA LYS A 122 -5.35 -22.03 -14.56
C LYS A 122 -5.87 -23.11 -15.49
N LEU A 123 -6.41 -22.70 -16.65
CA LEU A 123 -6.73 -23.64 -17.72
C LEU A 123 -5.41 -24.21 -18.27
N THR A 124 -5.32 -25.53 -18.28
CA THR A 124 -4.17 -26.29 -18.81
C THR A 124 -4.56 -26.88 -20.15
#